data_AF-A0A091GYW4-F1
#
_entry.id   AF-A0A091GYW4-F1
#
_cell.length_a   1.000
_cell.length_b   1.000
_cell.length_c   1.000
_cell.angle_alpha   90.00
_cell.angle_beta   90.00
_cell.angle_gamma   90.00
#
_symmetry.space_group_name_H-M   'P 1'
#
loop_
_entity.id
_entity.type
_entity.pdbx_description
1 polymer ?
#
loop_
_entity_poly.entity_id
_entity_poly.type
_entity_poly.pdbx_seq_one_letter_code
_entity_poly.pdbx_strand_id
1 'polypeptide(L)'
;SGPMWAYILAHENAVPLWRSLMGPTKVFRARNSVPDSIRGTYGLTDTRNTTHGSDSPASASREIAFFFPEFNEQLWYQQEEPRLRCGRGVYNLDGR
;
A
#
# COMPACT_ATOMS: atom_id res chain seq x y z
N SER A 1 -7.09 -10.13 -17.50
CA SER A 1 -6.08 -9.08 -17.24
C SER A 1 -6.77 -7.74 -17.41
N GLY A 2 -6.39 -6.71 -16.65
CA GLY A 2 -7.06 -5.39 -16.66
C GLY A 2 -6.16 -4.31 -16.04
N PRO A 3 -6.62 -3.04 -16.05
CA PRO A 3 -5.87 -1.94 -15.44
C PRO A 3 -5.66 -2.20 -13.94
N MET A 4 -4.56 -1.64 -13.42
CA MET A 4 -4.25 -1.67 -11.99
C MET A 4 -3.88 -0.26 -11.53
N TRP A 5 -4.09 0.01 -10.25
CA TRP A 5 -3.66 1.24 -9.61
C TRP A 5 -2.47 0.93 -8.71
N ALA A 6 -1.38 1.67 -8.91
CA ALA A 6 -0.22 1.65 -8.04
C ALA A 6 -0.25 2.88 -7.13
N TYR A 7 0.11 2.70 -5.87
CA TYR A 7 0.16 3.76 -4.87
C TYR A 7 1.44 3.66 -4.05
N ILE A 8 1.98 4.80 -3.64
CA ILE A 8 2.96 4.90 -2.56
C ILE A 8 2.18 5.29 -1.30
N LEU A 9 2.20 4.42 -0.28
CA LEU A 9 1.53 4.67 0.99
C LEU A 9 2.58 4.99 2.06
N ALA A 10 2.34 6.05 2.82
CA ALA A 10 3.22 6.50 3.87
C ALA A 10 2.52 6.50 5.23
N HIS A 11 3.18 5.91 6.22
CA HIS A 11 2.77 5.87 7.62
C HIS A 11 3.96 5.37 8.46
N GLU A 12 4.01 5.70 9.74
CA GLU A 12 4.92 5.03 10.67
C GLU A 12 4.60 3.53 10.71
N ASN A 13 5.55 2.65 10.40
CA ASN A 13 5.27 1.21 10.22
C ASN A 13 4.28 0.90 9.06
N ALA A 14 4.35 1.65 7.95
CA ALA A 14 3.46 1.48 6.79
C ALA A 14 3.36 0.04 6.29
N VAL A 15 4.49 -0.66 6.12
CA VAL A 15 4.52 -2.03 5.60
C VAL A 15 3.70 -3.01 6.46
N PRO A 16 3.99 -3.21 7.77
CA PRO A 16 3.21 -4.13 8.58
C PRO A 16 1.75 -3.70 8.73
N LEU A 17 1.44 -2.40 8.79
CA LEU A 17 0.07 -1.91 8.87
C LEU A 17 -0.73 -2.21 7.60
N TRP A 18 -0.17 -1.91 6.43
CA TRP A 18 -0.82 -2.24 5.16
C TRP A 18 -1.03 -3.75 5.02
N ARG A 19 -0.04 -4.56 5.42
CA ARG A 19 -0.17 -6.03 5.41
C ARG A 19 -1.26 -6.53 6.35
N SER A 20 -1.42 -5.90 7.52
CA SER A 20 -2.50 -6.20 8.45
C SER A 20 -3.86 -5.89 7.84
N LEU A 21 -4.03 -4.71 7.23
CA LEU A 21 -5.27 -4.29 6.56
C LEU A 21 -5.63 -5.20 5.37
N MET A 22 -4.64 -5.63 4.58
CA MET A 22 -4.85 -6.59 3.51
C MET A 22 -5.30 -7.96 4.04
N GLY A 23 -4.67 -8.42 5.13
CA GLY A 23 -4.83 -9.75 5.69
C GLY A 23 -4.03 -10.85 4.97
N PRO A 24 -4.17 -12.12 5.40
CA PRO A 24 -3.42 -13.25 4.88
C PRO A 24 -3.50 -13.41 3.36
N THR A 25 -2.41 -13.81 2.71
CA THR A 25 -2.35 -14.01 1.25
C THR A 25 -3.37 -15.04 0.76
N LYS A 26 -3.57 -16.11 1.54
CA LYS A 26 -4.51 -17.18 1.26
C LYS A 26 -5.93 -16.74 1.62
N VAL A 27 -6.81 -16.62 0.63
CA VAL A 27 -8.15 -16.05 0.80
C VAL A 27 -8.97 -16.84 1.83
N PHE A 28 -8.86 -18.18 1.81
CA PHE A 28 -9.50 -19.01 2.82
C PHE A 28 -9.01 -18.68 4.24
N ARG A 29 -7.71 -18.45 4.44
CA ARG A 29 -7.20 -18.05 5.76
C ARG A 29 -7.72 -16.67 6.13
N ALA A 30 -7.68 -15.70 5.21
CA ALA A 30 -8.18 -14.35 5.46
C ALA A 30 -9.65 -14.36 5.89
N ARG A 31 -10.53 -15.05 5.16
CA ARG A 31 -11.95 -15.19 5.50
C ARG A 31 -12.21 -15.80 6.88
N ASN A 32 -11.35 -16.73 7.32
CA ASN A 32 -11.53 -17.40 8.62
C ASN A 32 -10.90 -16.62 9.79
N SER A 33 -9.73 -16.03 9.59
CA SER A 33 -8.97 -15.40 10.69
C SER A 33 -9.17 -13.90 10.81
N VAL A 34 -9.37 -13.20 9.68
CA VAL A 34 -9.54 -11.74 9.62
C VAL A 34 -10.59 -11.40 8.54
N PRO A 35 -11.87 -11.78 8.73
CA PRO A 35 -12.91 -11.66 7.69
C PRO A 35 -13.11 -10.22 7.18
N ASP A 36 -12.88 -9.22 8.03
CA ASP A 36 -13.01 -7.80 7.71
C ASP A 36 -11.76 -7.21 7.02
N SER A 37 -10.71 -8.00 6.78
CA SER A 37 -9.58 -7.57 5.97
C SER A 37 -9.98 -7.46 4.50
N ILE A 38 -9.23 -6.68 3.71
CA ILE A 38 -9.52 -6.51 2.28
C ILE A 38 -9.61 -7.85 1.55
N ARG A 39 -8.68 -8.78 1.84
CA ARG A 39 -8.68 -10.14 1.26
C ARG A 39 -9.79 -11.03 1.82
N GLY A 40 -10.16 -10.87 3.09
CA GLY A 40 -11.27 -11.58 3.71
C GLY A 40 -12.60 -11.20 3.05
N THR A 41 -12.84 -9.89 2.91
CA THR A 41 -14.09 -9.33 2.39
C THR A 41 -14.21 -9.49 0.87
N TYR A 42 -13.14 -9.23 0.12
CA TYR A 42 -13.22 -9.09 -1.35
C TYR A 42 -12.42 -10.14 -2.14
N GLY A 43 -11.57 -10.94 -1.49
CA GLY A 43 -10.76 -11.94 -2.19
C GLY A 43 -11.62 -13.05 -2.78
N LEU A 44 -11.31 -13.47 -4.02
CA LEU A 44 -12.03 -14.54 -4.73
C LEU A 44 -11.27 -15.86 -4.68
N THR A 45 -9.98 -15.83 -4.98
CA THR A 45 -9.06 -16.99 -4.98
C THR A 45 -7.66 -16.56 -4.54
N ASP A 46 -6.78 -17.52 -4.26
CA ASP A 46 -5.38 -17.22 -3.87
C ASP A 46 -4.61 -16.39 -4.90
N THR A 47 -4.98 -16.48 -6.19
CA THR A 47 -4.38 -15.70 -7.28
C THR A 47 -5.19 -14.46 -7.65
N ARG A 48 -6.39 -14.29 -7.08
CA ARG A 48 -7.29 -13.15 -7.25
C ARG A 48 -7.74 -12.66 -5.88
N ASN A 49 -6.77 -12.15 -5.12
CA ASN A 49 -6.94 -11.70 -3.73
C ASN A 49 -6.90 -10.17 -3.60
N THR A 50 -7.32 -9.45 -4.64
CA THR A 50 -7.65 -8.01 -4.62
C THR A 50 -6.47 -7.04 -4.55
N THR A 51 -5.49 -7.25 -3.66
CA THR A 51 -4.42 -6.27 -3.39
C THR A 51 -3.03 -6.90 -3.27
N HIS A 52 -2.03 -6.11 -3.68
CA HIS A 52 -0.61 -6.33 -3.44
C HIS A 52 -0.09 -5.35 -2.38
N GLY A 53 1.02 -5.72 -1.75
CA GLY A 53 1.79 -4.82 -0.90
C GLY A 53 3.10 -5.47 -0.51
N SER A 54 4.15 -4.66 -0.46
CA SER A 54 5.50 -5.09 -0.14
C SER A 54 5.55 -5.83 1.21
N ASP A 55 6.48 -6.75 1.35
CA ASP A 55 6.63 -7.59 2.55
C ASP A 55 7.66 -7.06 3.56
N SER A 56 8.48 -6.10 3.15
CA SER A 56 9.58 -5.53 3.93
C SER A 56 9.91 -4.12 3.41
N PRO A 57 10.61 -3.29 4.20
CA PRO A 57 11.13 -2.01 3.71
C PRO A 57 12.01 -2.16 2.47
N ALA A 58 12.83 -3.22 2.40
CA ALA A 58 13.70 -3.48 1.26
C ALA A 58 12.93 -3.83 -0.02
N SER A 59 11.83 -4.60 0.08
CA SER A 59 10.96 -4.84 -1.08
C SER A 59 10.16 -3.59 -1.45
N ALA A 60 9.73 -2.79 -0.46
CA ALA A 60 9.05 -1.52 -0.72
C ALA A 60 9.92 -0.56 -1.54
N SER A 61 11.18 -0.30 -1.15
CA SER A 61 12.07 0.57 -1.92
C SER A 61 12.31 0.05 -3.34
N ARG A 62 12.47 -1.26 -3.53
CA ARG A 62 12.61 -1.86 -4.88
C ARG A 62 11.35 -1.71 -5.73
N GLU A 63 10.18 -1.98 -5.15
CA GLU A 63 8.89 -1.89 -5.85
C GLU A 63 8.55 -0.43 -6.19
N ILE A 64 8.79 0.51 -5.28
CA ILE A 64 8.63 1.95 -5.53
C ILE A 64 9.53 2.40 -6.69
N ALA A 65 10.82 2.05 -6.67
CA ALA A 65 11.73 2.40 -7.75
C ALA A 65 11.33 1.77 -9.11
N PHE A 66 10.69 0.61 -9.09
CA PHE A 66 10.18 -0.05 -10.30
C PHE A 66 8.94 0.65 -10.87
N PHE A 67 7.94 0.97 -10.04
CA PHE A 67 6.68 1.56 -10.50
C PHE A 67 6.74 3.08 -10.66
N PHE A 68 7.58 3.77 -9.89
CA PHE A 68 7.70 5.22 -9.82
C PHE A 68 9.18 5.64 -9.89
N PRO A 69 9.84 5.47 -11.05
CA PRO A 69 11.28 5.74 -11.19
C PRO A 69 11.65 7.21 -10.92
N GLU A 70 10.70 8.13 -11.08
CA GLU A 70 10.87 9.57 -10.81
C GLU A 70 10.63 9.94 -9.33
N PHE A 71 10.17 9.00 -8.49
CA PHE A 71 9.92 9.27 -7.08
C PHE A 71 11.22 9.33 -6.29
N ASN A 72 11.46 10.45 -5.61
CA ASN A 72 12.62 10.65 -4.76
C ASN A 72 12.22 10.55 -3.28
N GLU A 73 12.46 9.39 -2.69
CA GLU A 73 12.13 9.10 -1.28
C GLU A 73 12.81 10.07 -0.31
N GLN A 74 14.09 10.40 -0.55
CA GLN A 74 14.84 11.30 0.32
C GLN A 74 14.26 12.72 0.30
N LEU A 75 13.88 13.21 -0.88
CA LEU A 75 13.24 14.52 -1.04
C LEU A 75 11.87 14.54 -0.37
N TRP A 76 11.09 13.46 -0.52
CA TRP A 76 9.78 13.32 0.10
C TRP A 76 9.87 13.42 1.63
N TYR A 77 10.83 12.73 2.25
CA TYR A 77 11.06 12.84 3.70
C TYR A 77 11.49 14.23 4.16
N GLN A 78 12.21 14.98 3.32
CA GLN A 78 12.67 16.32 3.67
C GLN A 78 11.58 17.38 3.52
N GLN A 79 10.68 17.22 2.54
CA GLN A 79 9.77 18.29 2.11
C GLN A 79 8.30 18.02 2.38
N GLU A 80 7.84 16.77 2.20
CA GLU A 80 6.41 16.43 2.24
C GLU A 80 6.00 15.76 3.55
N GLU A 81 6.78 14.77 4.01
CA GLU A 81 6.49 14.02 5.23
C GLU A 81 6.25 14.93 6.45
N PRO A 82 7.08 15.97 6.72
CA PRO A 82 6.87 16.82 7.89
C PRO A 82 5.58 17.63 7.80
N ARG A 83 5.13 17.95 6.58
CA ARG A 83 3.90 18.72 6.33
C ARG A 83 2.67 17.84 6.57
N LEU A 84 2.71 16.59 6.09
CA LEU A 84 1.65 15.61 6.29
C LEU A 84 1.50 15.23 7.77
N ARG A 85 2.63 15.07 8.49
CA ARG A 85 2.62 14.79 9.94
C ARG A 85 1.99 15.92 10.75
N CYS A 86 2.16 17.18 10.34
CA CYS A 86 1.56 18.35 10.98
C CYS A 86 0.10 18.61 10.56
N GLY A 87 -0.56 17.68 9.85
CA GLY A 87 -1.95 17.83 9.41
C GLY A 87 -2.16 18.85 8.28
N ARG A 88 -1.08 19.36 7.67
CA ARG A 88 -1.13 20.28 6.51
C ARG A 88 -0.91 19.49 5.22
N GLY A 89 -1.83 18.59 4.92
CA GLY A 89 -1.94 17.98 3.59
C GLY A 89 -2.86 18.80 2.72
N VAL A 90 -2.38 19.29 1.57
CA VAL A 90 -3.26 19.80 0.52
C VAL A 90 -3.42 18.68 -0.50
N TYR A 91 -4.63 18.13 -0.59
CA TYR A 91 -4.94 17.12 -1.60
C TYR A 91 -5.26 17.83 -2.91
N ASN A 92 -4.47 17.58 -3.95
CA ASN A 92 -4.84 18.00 -5.30
C ASN A 92 -6.04 17.14 -5.75
N LEU A 93 -7.21 17.76 -5.84
CA LEU A 93 -8.43 17.10 -6.31
C LEU A 93 -8.44 16.88 -7.83
N ASP A 94 -7.44 17.42 -8.54
CA ASP A 94 -7.45 17.51 -9.99
C ASP A 94 -7.05 16.22 -10.71
N GLY A 95 -6.64 15.17 -9.98
CA GLY A 95 -6.65 13.77 -10.44
C GLY A 95 -6.05 13.48 -11.83
N ARG A 96 -5.08 14.28 -12.29
CA ARG A 96 -4.32 14.00 -13.51
C ARG A 96 -3.05 13.24 -13.20
#